data_AF-A0A1F7IY82-F1
#
_entry.id   AF-A0A1F7IY82-F1
#
_cell.length_a   1.000
_cell.length_b   1.000
_cell.length_c   1.000
_cell.angle_alpha   90.00
_cell.angle_beta   90.00
_cell.angle_gamma   90.00
#
_symmetry.space_group_name_H-M   'P 1'
#
loop_
_entity.id
_entity.type
_entity.pdbx_description
1 polymer ?
#
loop_
_entity_poly.entity_id
_entity_poly.type
_entity_poly.pdbx_seq_one_letter_code
_entity_poly.pdbx_strand_id
1 'polypeptide(L)'
;MSRKKFRPSDSEGKPHIEHLKSKWLKRHQKLKEKLWKKHGHSLMWIYKSTHNLMVGGTASLLMLSHPVASTLMKQGLPIFNDQNKTQVEEKTSHTSQQLVTSLAGLLPNAVQPLSQEQEFAVANLLTTYFRVPISAELQGIRLNRSYGYIGLEQHLSRYTGDTVGTHFDSDDEVQRFAASGMAPGRGAWGYFADSAETLTSADKQSEKYYIAAQTFLAPGWLERTHKLYDFFKYRKMIVVNPDNGKAIVVVIGDAGPAEFTGKHLGGSPEVMSYLKREDGVRKNGVLYFFIDDPDNNVPLGPIQVQ
;
A
#
# COMPACT_ATOMS: atom_id res chain seq x y z
N MET A 1 -84.68 15.31 -21.07
CA MET A 1 -83.35 15.78 -20.62
C MET A 1 -82.67 14.66 -19.84
N SER A 2 -81.68 13.97 -20.42
CA SER A 2 -80.92 12.92 -19.74
C SER A 2 -79.43 13.20 -19.93
N ARG A 3 -78.75 13.63 -18.86
CA ARG A 3 -77.31 13.93 -18.87
C ARG A 3 -76.52 12.62 -18.71
N LYS A 4 -75.90 12.15 -19.79
CA LYS A 4 -74.83 11.13 -19.72
C LYS A 4 -73.62 11.72 -18.98
N LYS A 5 -73.29 11.16 -17.81
CA LYS A 5 -72.00 11.37 -17.13
C LYS A 5 -70.92 10.57 -17.87
N PHE A 6 -69.90 11.26 -18.36
CA PHE A 6 -68.65 10.68 -18.83
C PHE A 6 -67.82 10.28 -17.58
N ARG A 7 -67.44 9.01 -17.46
CA ARG A 7 -66.38 8.55 -16.55
C ARG A 7 -65.20 8.10 -17.43
N PRO A 8 -63.99 8.65 -17.27
CA PRO A 8 -62.79 8.02 -17.81
C PRO A 8 -62.49 6.76 -17.01
N SER A 9 -62.05 5.72 -17.71
CA SER A 9 -61.66 4.41 -17.19
C SER A 9 -60.36 4.50 -16.37
N ASP A 10 -60.45 4.19 -15.08
CA ASP A 10 -59.31 3.81 -14.25
C ASP A 10 -59.12 2.29 -14.31
N SER A 11 -58.15 1.82 -15.10
CA SER A 11 -57.33 0.62 -14.91
C SER A 11 -56.46 0.47 -16.18
N GLU A 12 -55.21 0.02 -16.21
CA GLU A 12 -54.65 -1.18 -15.62
C GLU A 12 -53.16 -1.20 -16.01
N GLY A 13 -52.23 -1.27 -15.04
CA GLY A 13 -50.79 -1.31 -15.36
C GLY A 13 -49.88 -1.50 -14.14
N LYS A 14 -50.37 -1.18 -12.95
CA LYS A 14 -49.68 -1.37 -11.67
C LYS A 14 -49.69 -2.81 -11.10
N PRO A 15 -50.72 -3.68 -11.29
CA PRO A 15 -50.74 -4.98 -10.61
C PRO A 15 -49.73 -6.00 -11.16
N HIS A 16 -49.32 -5.87 -12.43
CA HIS A 16 -48.38 -6.81 -13.05
C HIS A 16 -46.94 -6.62 -12.54
N ILE A 17 -46.50 -5.36 -12.36
CA ILE A 17 -45.13 -5.06 -11.92
C ILE A 17 -44.96 -5.43 -10.44
N GLU A 18 -45.96 -5.16 -9.60
CA GLU A 18 -45.92 -5.57 -8.20
C GLU A 18 -45.96 -7.09 -8.04
N HIS A 19 -46.74 -7.79 -8.87
CA HIS A 19 -46.74 -9.25 -8.90
C HIS A 19 -45.37 -9.83 -9.27
N LEU A 20 -44.73 -9.28 -10.32
CA LEU A 20 -43.38 -9.68 -10.73
C LEU A 20 -42.33 -9.40 -9.64
N LYS A 21 -42.40 -8.22 -9.01
CA LYS A 21 -41.54 -7.86 -7.87
C LYS A 21 -41.71 -8.85 -6.71
N SER A 22 -42.94 -9.22 -6.39
CA SER A 22 -43.23 -10.19 -5.32
C SER A 22 -42.69 -11.59 -5.66
N LYS A 23 -42.84 -12.04 -6.92
CA LYS A 23 -42.30 -13.32 -7.40
C LYS A 23 -40.77 -13.33 -7.37
N TRP A 24 -40.15 -12.23 -7.77
CA TRP A 24 -38.70 -12.08 -7.76
C TRP A 24 -38.15 -12.11 -6.33
N LEU A 25 -38.76 -11.38 -5.40
CA LEU A 25 -38.39 -11.38 -3.98
C LEU A 25 -38.53 -12.78 -3.36
N LYS A 26 -39.65 -13.48 -3.62
CA LYS A 26 -39.86 -14.86 -3.14
C LYS A 26 -38.83 -15.84 -3.71
N ARG A 27 -38.46 -15.70 -4.98
CA ARG A 27 -37.43 -16.53 -5.62
C ARG A 27 -36.05 -16.26 -5.02
N HIS A 28 -35.73 -14.99 -4.76
CA HIS A 28 -34.48 -14.57 -4.16
C HIS A 28 -34.36 -15.09 -2.72
N GLN A 29 -35.42 -14.99 -1.92
CA GLN A 29 -35.46 -15.51 -0.55
C GLN A 29 -35.23 -17.03 -0.52
N LYS A 30 -35.86 -17.79 -1.43
CA LYS A 30 -35.63 -19.23 -1.56
C LYS A 30 -34.20 -19.59 -1.99
N LEU A 31 -33.59 -18.77 -2.85
CA LEU A 31 -32.18 -18.95 -3.25
C LEU A 31 -31.24 -18.67 -2.07
N LYS A 32 -31.49 -17.59 -1.31
CA LYS A 32 -30.75 -17.27 -0.09
C LYS A 32 -30.83 -18.42 0.92
N GLU A 33 -32.01 -18.95 1.17
CA GLU A 33 -32.21 -20.09 2.07
C GLU A 33 -31.48 -21.36 1.58
N LYS A 34 -31.57 -21.69 0.29
CA LYS A 34 -30.83 -22.83 -0.28
C LYS A 34 -29.32 -22.66 -0.18
N LEU A 35 -28.83 -21.45 -0.45
CA LEU A 35 -27.40 -21.14 -0.41
C LEU A 35 -26.87 -21.19 1.02
N TRP A 36 -27.60 -20.63 1.99
CA TRP A 36 -27.28 -20.75 3.42
C TRP A 36 -27.39 -22.18 3.93
N LYS A 37 -28.39 -22.95 3.51
CA LYS A 37 -28.52 -24.35 3.92
C LYS A 37 -27.38 -25.22 3.38
N LYS A 38 -26.93 -24.97 2.15
CA LYS A 38 -25.89 -25.79 1.49
C LYS A 38 -24.46 -25.34 1.83
N HIS A 39 -24.25 -24.05 2.03
CA HIS A 39 -22.93 -23.44 2.17
C HIS A 39 -22.78 -22.60 3.44
N GLY A 40 -23.72 -22.69 4.39
CA GLY A 40 -23.73 -21.86 5.61
C GLY A 40 -22.49 -22.01 6.46
N HIS A 41 -21.90 -23.22 6.53
CA HIS A 41 -20.64 -23.44 7.25
C HIS A 41 -19.46 -22.74 6.57
N SER A 42 -19.38 -22.79 5.23
CA SER A 42 -18.37 -22.08 4.45
C SER A 42 -18.53 -20.57 4.56
N LEU A 43 -19.76 -20.05 4.54
CA LEU A 43 -20.06 -18.62 4.74
C LEU A 43 -19.73 -18.16 6.16
N MET A 44 -19.99 -18.99 7.17
CA MET A 44 -19.59 -18.74 8.56
C MET A 44 -18.07 -18.76 8.74
N TRP A 45 -17.38 -19.70 8.09
CA TRP A 45 -15.92 -19.75 8.11
C TRP A 45 -15.33 -18.51 7.43
N ILE A 46 -15.89 -18.05 6.31
CA ILE A 46 -15.49 -16.79 5.67
C ILE A 46 -15.73 -15.61 6.59
N TYR A 47 -16.93 -15.46 7.18
CA TYR A 47 -17.25 -14.38 8.11
C TYR A 47 -16.33 -14.35 9.35
N LYS A 48 -15.95 -15.52 9.86
CA LYS A 48 -14.98 -15.65 10.96
C LYS A 48 -13.54 -15.39 10.51
N SER A 49 -13.18 -15.77 9.28
CA SER A 49 -11.84 -15.58 8.72
C SER A 49 -11.60 -14.15 8.21
N THR A 50 -12.66 -13.40 7.90
CA THR A 50 -12.59 -11.97 7.53
C THR A 50 -12.15 -11.05 8.66
N HIS A 51 -12.02 -11.52 9.90
CA HIS A 51 -11.36 -10.76 10.96
C HIS A 51 -9.83 -10.75 10.82
N ASN A 52 -9.21 -11.62 10.01
CA ASN A 52 -7.74 -11.63 9.83
C ASN A 52 -7.24 -11.86 8.38
N LEU A 53 -8.08 -12.16 7.38
CA LEU A 53 -7.62 -12.39 6.00
C LEU A 53 -8.68 -11.91 4.99
N MET A 54 -8.38 -10.82 4.26
CA MET A 54 -9.12 -10.42 3.05
C MET A 54 -8.22 -10.57 1.84
N VAL A 55 -8.01 -11.82 1.43
CA VAL A 55 -7.31 -12.19 0.18
C VAL A 55 -8.35 -12.50 -0.91
N GLY A 56 -8.07 -12.05 -2.12
CA GLY A 56 -9.01 -11.88 -3.24
C GLY A 56 -9.95 -13.06 -3.55
N GLY A 57 -11.24 -12.72 -3.71
CA GLY A 57 -12.30 -13.63 -4.17
C GLY A 57 -13.67 -13.39 -3.51
N THR A 58 -13.70 -12.83 -2.30
CA THR A 58 -14.92 -12.78 -1.47
C THR A 58 -15.76 -11.51 -1.65
N ALA A 59 -15.18 -10.40 -2.11
CA ALA A 59 -15.91 -9.17 -2.41
C ALA A 59 -16.98 -9.37 -3.52
N SER A 60 -16.68 -10.19 -4.52
CA SER A 60 -17.61 -10.55 -5.60
C SER A 60 -18.85 -11.31 -5.10
N LEU A 61 -18.74 -12.08 -4.01
CA LEU A 61 -19.87 -12.82 -3.45
C LEU A 61 -20.78 -11.93 -2.60
N LEU A 62 -20.21 -10.95 -1.88
CA LEU A 62 -20.97 -9.95 -1.13
C LEU A 62 -21.75 -9.01 -2.07
N MET A 63 -21.17 -8.65 -3.21
CA MET A 63 -21.81 -7.84 -4.26
C MET A 63 -23.05 -8.52 -4.87
N LEU A 64 -23.09 -9.86 -4.94
CA LEU A 64 -24.25 -10.63 -5.44
C LEU A 64 -25.44 -10.65 -4.47
N SER A 65 -25.28 -10.17 -3.24
CA SER A 65 -26.34 -10.14 -2.23
C SER A 65 -27.13 -8.83 -2.20
N HIS A 66 -26.71 -7.80 -2.96
CA HIS A 66 -27.36 -6.49 -3.00
C HIS A 66 -28.07 -6.24 -4.34
N PRO A 67 -29.33 -5.77 -4.33
CA PRO A 67 -30.15 -5.59 -5.54
C PRO A 67 -29.72 -4.42 -6.44
N VAL A 68 -28.63 -3.71 -6.14
CA VAL A 68 -28.20 -2.48 -6.84
C VAL A 68 -27.12 -2.75 -7.92
N ALA A 69 -26.65 -3.98 -8.06
CA ALA A 69 -25.54 -4.31 -8.97
C ALA A 69 -25.91 -4.46 -10.47
N SER A 70 -27.11 -4.06 -10.90
CA SER A 70 -27.53 -4.22 -12.31
C SER A 70 -26.98 -3.14 -13.25
N THR A 71 -26.46 -2.01 -12.74
CA THR A 71 -25.99 -0.90 -13.57
C THR A 71 -24.48 -0.96 -13.89
N LEU A 72 -23.70 -1.77 -13.18
CA LEU A 72 -22.25 -1.90 -13.40
C LEU A 72 -21.84 -3.04 -14.37
N MET A 73 -22.76 -3.91 -14.81
CA MET A 73 -22.48 -4.97 -15.78
C MET A 73 -22.59 -4.53 -17.26
N LYS A 74 -22.13 -3.31 -17.60
CA LYS A 74 -22.07 -2.84 -19.00
C LYS A 74 -20.66 -2.55 -19.52
N GLN A 75 -19.62 -2.89 -18.77
CA GLN A 75 -18.25 -2.89 -19.27
C GLN A 75 -17.67 -4.31 -19.15
N GLY A 76 -17.11 -4.78 -20.26
CA GLY A 76 -16.95 -6.18 -20.63
C GLY A 76 -16.27 -7.08 -19.59
N LEU A 77 -16.90 -8.21 -19.32
CA LEU A 77 -16.26 -9.41 -18.78
C LEU A 77 -15.68 -10.20 -19.97
N PRO A 78 -14.39 -10.59 -19.96
CA PRO A 78 -13.88 -11.52 -20.96
C PRO A 78 -14.51 -12.89 -20.75
N ILE A 79 -14.95 -13.48 -21.86
CA ILE A 79 -15.50 -14.82 -21.95
C ILE A 79 -14.37 -15.81 -21.63
N PHE A 80 -14.50 -16.57 -20.55
CA PHE A 80 -13.64 -17.72 -20.27
C PHE A 80 -13.92 -18.80 -21.31
N ASN A 81 -12.99 -19.00 -22.24
CA ASN A 81 -12.96 -20.17 -23.10
C ASN A 81 -11.99 -21.18 -22.51
N ASP A 82 -12.56 -22.29 -22.04
CA ASP A 82 -11.88 -23.46 -21.54
C ASP A 82 -11.33 -24.27 -22.72
N GLN A 83 -10.02 -24.21 -22.94
CA GLN A 83 -9.28 -25.18 -23.76
C GLN A 83 -7.89 -25.38 -23.15
N ASN A 84 -7.70 -26.57 -22.59
CA ASN A 84 -6.41 -27.19 -22.28
C ASN A 84 -5.37 -26.92 -23.38
N LYS A 85 -4.42 -26.03 -23.09
CA LYS A 85 -3.05 -26.10 -23.57
C LYS A 85 -2.17 -25.70 -22.40
N THR A 86 -1.20 -26.55 -22.11
CA THR A 86 -0.05 -26.29 -21.27
C THR A 86 0.58 -24.97 -21.69
N GLN A 87 0.14 -23.87 -21.09
CA GLN A 87 0.81 -22.58 -21.22
C GLN A 87 1.95 -22.64 -20.22
N VAL A 88 3.16 -22.79 -20.75
CA VAL A 88 4.31 -22.15 -20.13
C VAL A 88 3.85 -20.74 -19.79
N GLU A 89 3.76 -20.41 -18.49
CA GLU A 89 3.47 -19.04 -18.06
C GLU A 89 4.46 -18.14 -18.78
N GLU A 90 4.01 -17.45 -19.83
CA GLU A 90 4.74 -16.33 -20.38
C GLU A 90 4.84 -15.34 -19.23
N LYS A 91 6.01 -15.28 -18.58
CA LYS A 91 6.39 -14.19 -17.71
C LYS A 91 6.32 -12.93 -18.57
N THR A 92 5.16 -12.29 -18.57
CA THR A 92 5.00 -10.93 -19.05
C THR A 92 5.87 -10.05 -18.17
N SER A 93 7.10 -9.80 -18.63
CA SER A 93 8.03 -8.91 -17.94
C SER A 93 7.44 -7.51 -17.98
N HIS A 94 7.16 -6.95 -16.79
CA HIS A 94 6.71 -5.58 -16.70
C HIS A 94 7.88 -4.63 -16.93
N THR A 95 7.61 -3.46 -17.52
CA THR A 95 8.64 -2.42 -17.70
C THR A 95 8.43 -1.26 -16.73
N SER A 96 9.52 -0.55 -16.40
CA SER A 96 9.44 0.67 -15.58
C SER A 96 8.55 1.74 -16.23
N GLN A 97 8.48 1.82 -17.55
CA GLN A 97 7.62 2.77 -18.26
C GLN A 97 6.14 2.44 -18.08
N GLN A 98 5.77 1.15 -18.07
CA GLN A 98 4.41 0.72 -17.77
C GLN A 98 4.04 1.04 -16.32
N LEU A 99 4.97 0.86 -15.39
CA LEU A 99 4.77 1.22 -13.99
C LEU A 99 4.48 2.72 -13.84
N VAL A 100 5.36 3.57 -14.39
CA VAL A 100 5.21 5.04 -14.35
C VAL A 100 3.89 5.49 -14.95
N THR A 101 3.50 4.93 -16.10
CA THR A 101 2.23 5.27 -16.76
C THR A 101 1.03 4.84 -15.92
N SER A 102 1.10 3.64 -15.31
CA SER A 102 0.03 3.13 -14.45
C SER A 102 -0.11 3.96 -13.17
N LEU A 103 1.02 4.36 -12.56
CA LEU A 103 1.03 5.24 -11.39
C LEU A 103 0.48 6.63 -11.72
N ALA A 104 0.85 7.22 -12.85
CA ALA A 104 0.33 8.52 -13.29
C ALA A 104 -1.21 8.53 -13.42
N GLY A 105 -1.83 7.39 -13.77
CA GLY A 105 -3.29 7.26 -13.82
C GLY A 105 -3.97 7.11 -12.45
N LEU A 106 -3.23 6.74 -11.40
CA LEU A 106 -3.77 6.52 -10.04
C LEU A 106 -3.48 7.70 -9.10
N LEU A 107 -2.36 8.39 -9.32
CA LEU A 107 -1.88 9.43 -8.44
C LEU A 107 -2.51 10.79 -8.76
N PRO A 108 -2.71 11.63 -7.73
CA PRO A 108 -3.12 13.01 -7.95
C PRO A 108 -2.01 13.83 -8.62
N ASN A 109 -2.42 14.88 -9.34
CA ASN A 109 -1.50 15.80 -10.03
C ASN A 109 -0.55 16.55 -9.08
N ALA A 110 -0.89 16.65 -7.79
CA ALA A 110 -0.08 17.29 -6.76
C ALA A 110 0.17 16.32 -5.61
N VAL A 111 1.27 16.51 -4.88
CA VAL A 111 1.64 15.68 -3.73
C VAL A 111 0.69 15.94 -2.57
N GLN A 112 -0.25 15.02 -2.35
CA GLN A 112 -1.23 15.08 -1.27
C GLN A 112 -1.46 13.67 -0.67
N PRO A 113 -2.05 13.56 0.53
CA PRO A 113 -2.44 12.26 1.08
C PRO A 113 -3.35 11.50 0.10
N LEU A 114 -3.10 10.20 -0.05
CA LEU A 114 -3.91 9.32 -0.89
C LEU A 114 -5.18 8.89 -0.12
N SER A 115 -6.28 8.71 -0.83
CA SER A 115 -7.46 8.03 -0.25
C SER A 115 -7.16 6.55 -0.02
N GLN A 116 -7.92 5.87 0.85
CA GLN A 116 -7.74 4.43 1.08
C GLN A 116 -7.90 3.61 -0.21
N GLU A 117 -8.79 4.03 -1.10
CA GLU A 117 -9.00 3.38 -2.40
C GLU A 117 -7.75 3.55 -3.30
N GLN A 118 -7.16 4.75 -3.32
CA GLN A 118 -5.91 5.01 -4.04
C GLN A 118 -4.75 4.22 -3.45
N GLU A 119 -4.61 4.20 -2.12
CA GLU A 119 -3.58 3.41 -1.44
C GLU A 119 -3.69 1.93 -1.77
N PHE A 120 -4.90 1.39 -1.74
CA PHE A 120 -5.14 0.00 -2.10
C PHE A 120 -4.81 -0.29 -3.57
N ALA A 121 -5.24 0.58 -4.50
CA ALA A 121 -4.94 0.44 -5.91
C ALA A 121 -3.43 0.50 -6.20
N VAL A 122 -2.74 1.46 -5.58
CA VAL A 122 -1.28 1.63 -5.71
C VAL A 122 -0.55 0.43 -5.08
N ALA A 123 -0.89 0.02 -3.86
CA ALA A 123 -0.25 -1.12 -3.20
C ALA A 123 -0.39 -2.42 -4.01
N ASN A 124 -1.56 -2.68 -4.60
CA ASN A 124 -1.76 -3.82 -5.50
C ASN A 124 -0.91 -3.71 -6.77
N LEU A 125 -0.88 -2.53 -7.40
CA LEU A 125 -0.04 -2.28 -8.57
C LEU A 125 1.44 -2.54 -8.25
N LEU A 126 1.95 -1.99 -7.16
CA LEU A 126 3.34 -2.19 -6.75
C LEU A 126 3.62 -3.66 -6.43
N THR A 127 2.68 -4.35 -5.76
CA THR A 127 2.79 -5.79 -5.48
C THR A 127 2.93 -6.60 -6.78
N THR A 128 2.14 -6.28 -7.80
CA THR A 128 2.23 -6.93 -9.12
C THR A 128 3.60 -6.72 -9.77
N TYR A 129 4.11 -5.50 -9.76
CA TYR A 129 5.35 -5.15 -10.46
C TYR A 129 6.62 -5.62 -9.75
N PHE A 130 6.64 -5.63 -8.41
CA PHE A 130 7.83 -5.98 -7.63
C PHE A 130 7.80 -7.39 -7.04
N ARG A 131 6.65 -8.09 -7.11
CA ARG A 131 6.42 -9.41 -6.53
C ARG A 131 6.76 -9.51 -5.04
N VAL A 132 6.48 -8.45 -4.30
CA VAL A 132 6.58 -8.40 -2.84
C VAL A 132 5.24 -7.92 -2.27
N PRO A 133 4.77 -8.47 -1.14
CA PRO A 133 3.48 -8.11 -0.56
C PRO A 133 3.54 -6.69 0.02
N ILE A 134 2.87 -5.74 -0.62
CA ILE A 134 2.90 -4.32 -0.25
C ILE A 134 1.55 -3.87 0.29
N SER A 135 1.54 -3.09 1.37
CA SER A 135 0.32 -2.53 1.97
C SER A 135 0.56 -1.16 2.62
N ALA A 136 -0.47 -0.30 2.62
CA ALA A 136 -0.45 0.96 3.38
C ALA A 136 -0.69 0.75 4.88
N GLU A 137 -1.22 -0.40 5.26
CA GLU A 137 -1.59 -0.75 6.62
C GLU A 137 -1.24 -2.20 6.92
N LEU A 138 -0.62 -2.44 8.07
CA LEU A 138 -0.40 -3.79 8.60
C LEU A 138 -0.90 -3.85 10.04
N GLN A 139 -1.63 -4.90 10.39
CA GLN A 139 -2.11 -5.12 11.77
C GLN A 139 -2.92 -3.95 12.36
N GLY A 140 -3.66 -3.22 11.52
CA GLY A 140 -4.41 -2.03 11.95
C GLY A 140 -3.53 -0.79 12.21
N ILE A 141 -2.26 -0.81 11.78
CA ILE A 141 -1.29 0.27 11.96
C ILE A 141 -0.87 0.80 10.60
N ARG A 142 -0.89 2.12 10.48
CA ARG A 142 -0.51 2.87 9.28
C ARG A 142 0.20 4.17 9.63
N LEU A 143 0.92 4.73 8.67
CA LEU A 143 1.40 6.12 8.75
C LEU A 143 0.25 7.10 8.49
N ASN A 144 0.48 8.38 8.81
CA ASN A 144 -0.45 9.47 8.51
C ASN A 144 -0.71 9.65 7.01
N ARG A 145 0.23 9.23 6.15
CA ARG A 145 0.11 9.25 4.68
C ARG A 145 1.13 8.30 4.03
N SER A 146 0.95 8.00 2.75
CA SER A 146 1.77 7.08 1.93
C SER A 146 2.33 7.73 0.64
N TYR A 147 2.03 9.00 0.40
CA TYR A 147 2.56 9.82 -0.70
C TYR A 147 2.98 11.19 -0.17
N GLY A 148 4.25 11.55 -0.34
CA GLY A 148 4.80 12.76 0.27
C GLY A 148 6.19 13.13 -0.23
N TYR A 149 6.58 14.38 -0.01
CA TYR A 149 7.94 14.86 -0.29
C TYR A 149 8.98 14.16 0.59
N ILE A 150 10.06 13.69 -0.05
CA ILE A 150 11.24 13.14 0.61
C ILE A 150 12.37 14.18 0.61
N GLY A 151 13.11 14.29 1.71
CA GLY A 151 14.33 15.10 1.82
C GLY A 151 15.56 14.24 2.10
N LEU A 152 16.74 14.85 1.95
CA LEU A 152 18.01 14.22 2.27
C LEU A 152 18.25 14.27 3.77
N GLU A 153 18.57 13.12 4.36
CA GLU A 153 19.03 13.00 5.73
C GLU A 153 20.55 12.79 5.78
N GLN A 154 21.12 12.96 6.96
CA GLN A 154 22.53 12.66 7.24
C GLN A 154 22.67 11.22 7.73
N HIS A 155 23.84 10.61 7.61
CA HIS A 155 24.06 9.26 8.12
C HIS A 155 23.80 9.15 9.62
N LEU A 156 23.17 8.05 10.04
CA LEU A 156 22.95 7.79 11.45
C LEU A 156 24.17 7.07 12.03
N SER A 157 24.55 7.42 13.25
CA SER A 157 25.61 6.69 13.95
C SER A 157 25.18 5.25 14.18
N ARG A 158 25.98 4.28 13.73
CA ARG A 158 25.63 2.85 13.85
C ARG A 158 25.93 2.29 15.23
N TYR A 159 26.92 2.84 15.91
CA TYR A 159 27.36 2.49 17.27
C TYR A 159 28.01 3.70 17.95
N THR A 160 28.36 3.58 19.23
CA THR A 160 29.05 4.67 19.96
C THR A 160 30.44 4.93 19.39
N GLY A 161 30.69 6.15 18.93
CA GLY A 161 31.98 6.54 18.35
C GLY A 161 32.10 6.29 16.84
N ASP A 162 31.01 5.91 16.17
CA ASP A 162 30.98 5.86 14.71
C ASP A 162 31.19 7.26 14.13
N THR A 163 32.15 7.39 13.21
CA THR A 163 32.51 8.66 12.56
C THR A 163 32.49 8.49 11.06
N VAL A 164 32.46 9.59 10.30
CA VAL A 164 32.56 9.56 8.82
C VAL A 164 33.76 8.71 8.35
N GLY A 165 34.89 8.75 9.05
CA GLY A 165 36.10 7.98 8.69
C GLY A 165 36.00 6.48 8.92
N THR A 166 35.09 6.03 9.79
CA THR A 166 34.84 4.61 10.10
C THR A 166 33.50 4.13 9.54
N HIS A 167 32.73 5.03 8.93
CA HIS A 167 31.35 4.76 8.53
C HIS A 167 31.25 3.86 7.30
N PHE A 168 32.16 4.05 6.34
CA PHE A 168 32.09 3.42 5.02
C PHE A 168 33.03 2.23 4.91
N ASP A 169 32.62 1.24 4.11
CA ASP A 169 33.41 0.02 3.88
C ASP A 169 34.31 0.13 2.64
N SER A 170 34.17 1.21 1.84
CA SER A 170 34.96 1.42 0.63
C SER A 170 35.15 2.90 0.28
N ASP A 171 36.24 3.19 -0.44
CA ASP A 171 36.56 4.55 -0.91
C ASP A 171 35.50 5.11 -1.87
N ASP A 172 34.80 4.27 -2.64
CA ASP A 172 33.69 4.70 -3.51
C ASP A 172 32.54 5.29 -2.69
N GLU A 173 32.17 4.62 -1.60
CA GLU A 173 31.12 5.11 -0.71
C GLU A 173 31.53 6.40 -0.03
N VAL A 174 32.78 6.51 0.43
CA VAL A 174 33.32 7.74 1.01
C VAL A 174 33.19 8.89 0.02
N GLN A 175 33.65 8.72 -1.22
CA GLN A 175 33.60 9.77 -2.25
C GLN A 175 32.17 10.22 -2.56
N ARG A 176 31.20 9.30 -2.48
CA ARG A 176 29.82 9.56 -2.89
C ARG A 176 28.95 10.10 -1.76
N PHE A 177 29.15 9.64 -0.53
CA PHE A 177 28.18 9.82 0.55
C PHE A 177 28.75 10.51 1.80
N ALA A 178 30.07 10.51 2.02
CA ALA A 178 30.67 11.12 3.20
C ALA A 178 30.37 12.62 3.34
N ALA A 179 30.17 13.33 2.23
CA ALA A 179 29.83 14.76 2.22
C ALA A 179 28.47 15.06 2.87
N SER A 180 27.58 14.08 3.00
CA SER A 180 26.30 14.21 3.71
C SER A 180 26.48 14.33 5.23
N GLY A 181 27.65 13.91 5.73
CA GLY A 181 28.01 13.95 7.14
C GLY A 181 27.23 12.96 8.01
N MET A 182 27.47 13.03 9.31
CA MET A 182 26.75 12.27 10.35
C MET A 182 25.73 13.17 11.03
N ALA A 183 24.58 12.62 11.37
CA ALA A 183 23.60 13.28 12.21
C ALA A 183 24.22 13.60 13.59
N PRO A 184 23.94 14.79 14.16
CA PRO A 184 24.48 15.16 15.48
C PRO A 184 23.81 14.40 16.64
N GLY A 185 22.59 13.93 16.42
CA GLY A 185 21.82 13.11 17.35
C GLY A 185 21.85 11.63 16.98
N ARG A 186 21.31 10.80 17.89
CA ARG A 186 20.95 9.43 17.56
C ARG A 186 19.60 9.46 16.83
N GLY A 187 19.38 8.51 15.93
CA GLY A 187 18.04 8.26 15.42
C GLY A 187 17.08 7.88 16.54
N ALA A 188 15.77 7.90 16.27
CA ALA A 188 14.70 7.68 17.23
C ALA A 188 14.84 6.37 18.03
N TRP A 189 15.53 5.37 17.47
CA TRP A 189 15.75 4.06 18.09
C TRP A 189 17.15 3.83 18.63
N GLY A 190 17.99 4.87 18.67
CA GLY A 190 19.35 4.80 19.19
C GLY A 190 20.36 4.32 18.15
N TYR A 191 21.31 3.49 18.60
CA TYR A 191 22.29 2.86 17.72
C TYR A 191 21.74 1.57 17.11
N PHE A 192 22.33 1.16 16.00
CA PHE A 192 22.01 -0.10 15.33
C PHE A 192 22.72 -1.28 16.01
N ALA A 193 23.92 -1.05 16.55
CA ALA A 193 24.70 -2.03 17.30
C ALA A 193 25.25 -1.42 18.61
N ASP A 194 25.58 -2.29 19.56
CA ASP A 194 26.13 -1.87 20.86
C ASP A 194 27.57 -1.31 20.72
N SER A 195 28.35 -1.85 19.78
CA SER A 195 29.73 -1.43 19.52
C SER A 195 30.16 -1.71 18.07
N ALA A 196 31.37 -1.30 17.70
CA ALA A 196 31.94 -1.61 16.39
C ALA A 196 32.13 -3.12 16.18
N GLU A 197 32.45 -3.86 17.25
CA GLU A 197 32.73 -5.29 17.22
C GLU A 197 31.47 -6.13 17.03
N THR A 198 30.31 -5.64 17.48
CA THR A 198 29.01 -6.34 17.32
C THR A 198 28.24 -5.88 16.10
N LEU A 199 28.74 -4.89 15.35
CA LEU A 199 28.11 -4.36 14.15
C LEU A 199 28.06 -5.43 13.05
N THR A 200 26.85 -5.81 12.66
CA THR A 200 26.65 -6.79 11.59
C THR A 200 26.48 -6.13 10.22
N SER A 201 26.59 -6.92 9.16
CA SER A 201 26.24 -6.46 7.81
C SER A 201 24.77 -6.03 7.72
N ALA A 202 23.86 -6.67 8.47
CA ALA A 202 22.45 -6.29 8.47
C ALA A 202 22.23 -4.90 9.10
N ASP A 203 22.97 -4.57 10.15
CA ASP A 203 22.94 -3.25 10.78
C ASP A 203 23.45 -2.17 9.83
N LYS A 204 24.57 -2.44 9.14
CA LYS A 204 25.10 -1.56 8.10
C LYS A 204 24.10 -1.34 6.96
N GLN A 205 23.43 -2.40 6.49
CA GLN A 205 22.42 -2.27 5.45
C GLN A 205 21.17 -1.51 5.94
N SER A 206 20.80 -1.69 7.21
CA SER A 206 19.66 -0.99 7.81
C SER A 206 19.91 0.50 7.90
N GLU A 207 21.11 0.93 8.31
CA GLU A 207 21.51 2.34 8.28
C GLU A 207 21.69 2.83 6.85
N LYS A 208 22.32 2.07 5.96
CA LYS A 208 22.51 2.49 4.56
C LYS A 208 21.18 2.71 3.84
N TYR A 209 20.19 1.87 4.10
CA TYR A 209 18.88 1.92 3.45
C TYR A 209 17.77 2.23 4.46
N TYR A 210 17.91 3.33 5.19
CA TYR A 210 16.84 3.83 6.05
C TYR A 210 16.05 4.99 5.45
N ILE A 211 14.85 5.14 6.00
CA ILE A 211 14.06 6.37 5.93
C ILE A 211 13.75 6.89 7.33
N ALA A 212 13.60 8.21 7.42
CA ALA A 212 12.93 8.88 8.52
C ALA A 212 11.45 9.05 8.16
N ALA A 213 10.55 8.56 9.01
CA ALA A 213 9.10 8.69 8.79
C ALA A 213 8.41 9.40 9.95
N GLN A 214 7.32 10.12 9.67
CA GLN A 214 6.53 10.85 10.67
C GLN A 214 5.68 9.90 11.54
N THR A 215 6.34 8.96 12.21
CA THR A 215 5.71 7.91 13.04
C THR A 215 4.89 8.50 14.18
N PHE A 216 5.32 9.63 14.74
CA PHE A 216 4.62 10.38 15.78
C PHE A 216 3.29 11.00 15.33
N LEU A 217 3.00 11.02 14.03
CA LEU A 217 1.70 11.43 13.47
C LEU A 217 0.82 10.25 13.09
N ALA A 218 1.27 9.02 13.30
CA ALA A 218 0.48 7.84 13.01
C ALA A 218 -0.84 7.85 13.83
N PRO A 219 -1.97 7.41 13.24
CA PRO A 219 -3.23 7.36 13.96
C PRO A 219 -3.14 6.54 15.25
N GLY A 220 -3.51 7.17 16.37
CA GLY A 220 -3.47 6.53 17.68
C GLY A 220 -2.12 6.61 18.41
N TRP A 221 -1.20 7.49 17.98
CA TRP A 221 0.14 7.65 18.58
C TRP A 221 0.09 8.02 20.07
N LEU A 222 -0.77 8.97 20.45
CA LEU A 222 -0.87 9.45 21.84
C LEU A 222 -1.44 8.38 22.79
N GLU A 223 -2.26 7.49 22.26
CA GLU A 223 -2.95 6.45 23.02
C GLU A 223 -2.14 5.16 23.14
N ARG A 224 -1.27 4.88 22.15
CA ARG A 224 -0.57 3.58 22.02
C ARG A 224 0.90 3.75 21.66
N THR A 225 1.55 4.78 22.21
CA THR A 225 2.91 5.21 21.84
C THR A 225 3.90 4.06 21.85
N HIS A 226 3.98 3.27 22.93
CA HIS A 226 4.92 2.15 23.02
C HIS A 226 4.69 1.09 21.93
N LYS A 227 3.43 0.70 21.71
CA LYS A 227 3.07 -0.29 20.68
C LYS A 227 3.47 0.20 19.29
N LEU A 228 3.23 1.48 18.98
CA LEU A 228 3.54 2.05 17.68
C LEU A 228 5.05 2.28 17.51
N TYR A 229 5.74 2.69 18.57
CA TYR A 229 7.19 2.82 18.61
C TYR A 229 7.88 1.49 18.28
N ASP A 230 7.45 0.39 18.90
CA ASP A 230 7.97 -0.95 18.61
C ASP A 230 7.62 -1.42 17.20
N PHE A 231 6.38 -1.14 16.76
CA PHE A 231 5.92 -1.55 15.44
C PHE A 231 6.72 -0.91 14.30
N PHE A 232 7.02 0.39 14.44
CA PHE A 232 7.74 1.15 13.40
C PHE A 232 9.25 0.92 13.44
N LYS A 233 9.83 0.56 14.60
CA LYS A 233 11.26 0.29 14.73
C LYS A 233 11.73 -0.70 13.66
N TYR A 234 12.58 -0.22 12.75
CA TYR A 234 13.17 -1.00 11.66
C TYR A 234 12.14 -1.71 10.76
N ARG A 235 10.92 -1.18 10.70
CA ARG A 235 9.85 -1.73 9.86
C ARG A 235 10.24 -1.61 8.40
N LYS A 236 10.18 -2.73 7.68
CA LYS A 236 10.48 -2.78 6.24
C LYS A 236 9.42 -2.06 5.42
N MET A 237 9.89 -1.24 4.49
CA MET A 237 9.06 -0.47 3.57
C MET A 237 9.64 -0.53 2.16
N ILE A 238 8.80 -0.26 1.17
CA ILE A 238 9.23 0.07 -0.18
C ILE A 238 9.07 1.58 -0.39
N VAL A 239 10.06 2.23 -0.98
CA VAL A 239 9.97 3.62 -1.45
C VAL A 239 10.09 3.63 -2.96
N VAL A 240 9.14 4.28 -3.63
CA VAL A 240 9.06 4.32 -5.10
C VAL A 240 9.04 5.76 -5.57
N ASN A 241 9.89 6.07 -6.54
CA ASN A 241 9.83 7.32 -7.28
C ASN A 241 8.84 7.16 -8.45
N PRO A 242 7.64 7.79 -8.40
CA PRO A 242 6.63 7.62 -9.44
C PRO A 242 7.05 8.22 -10.80
N ASP A 243 8.04 9.11 -10.84
CA ASP A 243 8.46 9.80 -12.08
C ASP A 243 9.41 8.94 -12.93
N ASN A 244 10.13 7.99 -12.32
CA ASN A 244 11.11 7.16 -13.01
C ASN A 244 10.97 5.65 -12.74
N GLY A 245 10.03 5.25 -11.86
CA GLY A 245 9.74 3.85 -11.54
C GLY A 245 10.80 3.15 -10.70
N LYS A 246 11.84 3.87 -10.24
CA LYS A 246 12.84 3.29 -9.34
C LYS A 246 12.23 3.02 -7.98
N ALA A 247 12.56 1.85 -7.43
CA ALA A 247 12.10 1.43 -6.12
C ALA A 247 13.24 0.88 -5.27
N ILE A 248 13.16 1.10 -3.97
CA ILE A 248 14.14 0.66 -3.01
C ILE A 248 13.44 0.11 -1.77
N VAL A 249 13.92 -1.01 -1.27
CA VAL A 249 13.48 -1.60 0.00
C VAL A 249 14.31 -0.99 1.11
N VAL A 250 13.65 -0.48 2.13
CA VAL A 250 14.25 0.29 3.23
C VAL A 250 13.70 -0.18 4.58
N VAL A 251 14.29 0.29 5.66
CA VAL A 251 13.70 0.25 7.00
C VAL A 251 13.33 1.65 7.49
N ILE A 252 12.35 1.76 8.39
CA ILE A 252 12.21 2.99 9.16
C ILE A 252 13.31 3.01 10.23
N GLY A 253 14.34 3.83 10.00
CA GLY A 253 15.52 3.96 10.87
C GLY A 253 15.51 5.21 11.73
N ASP A 254 14.66 6.20 11.42
CA ASP A 254 14.42 7.36 12.28
C ASP A 254 12.94 7.82 12.30
N ALA A 255 12.59 8.66 13.26
CA ALA A 255 11.33 9.37 13.34
C ALA A 255 11.52 10.83 12.92
N GLY A 256 10.78 11.28 11.92
CA GLY A 256 10.93 12.60 11.33
C GLY A 256 10.47 12.63 9.88
N PRO A 257 10.62 13.75 9.16
CA PRO A 257 10.98 15.07 9.66
C PRO A 257 9.77 15.76 10.34
N ALA A 258 10.01 16.85 11.08
CA ALA A 258 8.93 17.61 11.70
C ALA A 258 7.98 18.24 10.65
N GLU A 259 6.69 18.40 10.98
CA GLU A 259 5.67 18.89 10.05
C GLU A 259 6.01 20.24 9.42
N PHE A 260 6.60 21.15 10.20
CA PHE A 260 6.94 22.50 9.74
C PHE A 260 7.99 22.53 8.61
N THR A 261 8.72 21.43 8.39
CA THR A 261 9.72 21.35 7.31
C THR A 261 9.08 21.26 5.92
N GLY A 262 7.79 20.94 5.85
CA GLY A 262 7.07 20.66 4.60
C GLY A 262 7.56 19.39 3.87
N LYS A 263 8.41 18.60 4.53
CA LYS A 263 8.79 17.25 4.12
C LYS A 263 7.94 16.25 4.92
N HIS A 264 7.75 15.06 4.36
CA HIS A 264 6.94 13.99 4.98
C HIS A 264 7.77 12.73 5.22
N LEU A 265 8.93 12.65 4.56
CA LEU A 265 9.86 11.56 4.63
C LEU A 265 11.29 12.12 4.56
N GLY A 266 12.22 11.46 5.21
CA GLY A 266 13.65 11.62 5.03
C GLY A 266 14.24 10.34 4.45
N GLY A 267 15.21 10.44 3.55
CA GLY A 267 15.94 9.28 3.03
C GLY A 267 17.43 9.42 3.28
N SER A 268 18.09 8.29 3.56
CA SER A 268 19.55 8.23 3.59
C SER A 268 20.17 8.75 2.30
N PRO A 269 21.44 9.16 2.32
CA PRO A 269 22.16 9.56 1.12
C PRO A 269 22.07 8.55 -0.02
N GLU A 270 22.15 7.25 0.28
CA GLU A 270 22.03 6.16 -0.68
C GLU A 270 20.63 6.03 -1.25
N VAL A 271 19.59 6.13 -0.41
CA VAL A 271 18.19 6.10 -0.82
C VAL A 271 17.89 7.25 -1.77
N MET A 272 18.29 8.47 -1.39
CA MET A 272 18.07 9.67 -2.20
C MET A 272 18.81 9.61 -3.55
N SER A 273 20.09 9.23 -3.51
CA SER A 273 20.92 9.03 -4.70
C SER A 273 20.31 7.98 -5.64
N TYR A 274 19.91 6.82 -5.11
CA TYR A 274 19.35 5.76 -5.93
C TYR A 274 18.04 6.20 -6.60
N LEU A 275 17.11 6.76 -5.82
CA LEU A 275 15.80 7.22 -6.30
C LEU A 275 15.90 8.40 -7.27
N LYS A 276 17.07 9.04 -7.38
CA LYS A 276 17.27 10.31 -8.10
C LYS A 276 16.31 11.39 -7.58
N ARG A 277 16.18 11.45 -6.26
CA ARG A 277 15.42 12.50 -5.58
C ARG A 277 16.38 13.56 -5.07
N GLU A 278 15.89 14.79 -5.05
CA GLU A 278 16.65 15.96 -4.64
C GLU A 278 15.95 16.64 -3.48
N ASP A 279 16.70 17.46 -2.76
CA ASP A 279 16.18 18.24 -1.63
C ASP A 279 16.00 19.73 -2.00
N GLY A 280 15.44 20.50 -1.08
CA GLY A 280 15.21 21.93 -1.25
C GLY A 280 14.07 22.22 -2.21
N VAL A 281 14.29 23.16 -3.15
CA VAL A 281 13.25 23.63 -4.08
C VAL A 281 12.89 22.59 -5.15
N ARG A 282 13.76 21.61 -5.39
CA ARG A 282 13.57 20.54 -6.39
C ARG A 282 12.98 19.25 -5.79
N LYS A 283 12.62 19.27 -4.50
CA LYS A 283 11.99 18.12 -3.84
C LYS A 283 10.69 17.72 -4.54
N ASN A 284 10.45 16.42 -4.65
CA ASN A 284 9.23 15.88 -5.23
C ASN A 284 8.74 14.63 -4.48
N GLY A 285 7.51 14.20 -4.76
CA GLY A 285 6.82 13.17 -4.02
C GLY A 285 7.39 11.77 -4.26
N VAL A 286 7.44 10.94 -3.22
CA VAL A 286 7.66 9.50 -3.33
C VAL A 286 6.50 8.77 -2.69
N LEU A 287 6.26 7.56 -3.19
CA LEU A 287 5.35 6.61 -2.59
C LEU A 287 6.11 5.78 -1.56
N TYR A 288 5.51 5.52 -0.42
CA TYR A 288 6.11 4.70 0.62
C TYR A 288 5.06 3.85 1.33
N PHE A 289 5.27 2.54 1.29
CA PHE A 289 4.32 1.53 1.76
C PHE A 289 5.06 0.47 2.57
N PHE A 290 4.37 -0.21 3.48
CA PHE A 290 4.96 -1.34 4.18
C PHE A 290 5.14 -2.53 3.26
N ILE A 291 6.14 -3.34 3.56
CA ILE A 291 6.27 -4.69 3.02
C ILE A 291 5.87 -5.66 4.14
N ASP A 292 4.92 -6.55 3.84
CA ASP A 292 4.54 -7.64 4.75
C ASP A 292 5.55 -8.77 4.67
N ASP A 293 6.63 -8.63 5.44
CA ASP A 293 7.75 -9.57 5.44
C ASP A 293 8.04 -10.08 6.86
N PRO A 294 7.15 -10.92 7.42
CA PRO A 294 7.27 -11.42 8.80
C PRO A 294 8.51 -12.28 9.01
N ASP A 295 8.99 -12.95 7.95
CA ASP A 295 10.14 -13.85 7.97
C ASP A 295 11.45 -13.16 7.54
N ASN A 296 11.42 -11.85 7.29
CA ASN A 296 12.57 -11.04 6.89
C ASN A 296 13.30 -11.54 5.62
N ASN A 297 12.56 -12.04 4.62
CA ASN A 297 13.08 -12.63 3.39
C ASN A 297 13.36 -11.60 2.28
N VAL A 298 12.76 -10.41 2.34
CA VAL A 298 12.95 -9.38 1.31
C VAL A 298 14.22 -8.58 1.61
N PRO A 299 15.27 -8.61 0.78
CA PRO A 299 16.51 -7.89 1.08
C PRO A 299 16.33 -6.38 1.01
N LEU A 300 17.10 -5.64 1.81
CA LEU A 300 17.18 -4.18 1.71
C LEU A 300 17.94 -3.76 0.45
N GLY A 301 17.66 -2.56 -0.02
CA GLY A 301 18.31 -1.96 -1.19
C GLY A 301 17.46 -1.98 -2.46
N PRO A 302 18.07 -1.62 -3.60
CA PRO A 302 17.37 -1.48 -4.88
C PRO A 302 16.56 -2.71 -5.28
N ILE A 303 15.32 -2.52 -5.71
CA ILE A 303 14.47 -3.57 -6.26
C ILE A 303 14.03 -3.20 -7.68
N GLN A 304 14.04 -4.20 -8.56
CA GLN A 304 13.69 -4.03 -9.97
C GLN A 304 12.28 -4.55 -10.25
N VAL A 305 11.66 -3.97 -11.28
CA VAL A 305 10.41 -4.49 -11.84
C VAL A 305 10.66 -5.90 -12.40
N GLN A 306 9.71 -6.81 -12.18
CA GLN A 306 9.83 -8.24 -12.51
C GLN A 306 8.91 -8.73 -13.64
#